data_AF-A0A433U0C8-F1
#
_entry.id   AF-A0A433U0C8-F1
#
_cell.length_a   1.000
_cell.length_b   1.000
_cell.length_c   1.000
_cell.angle_alpha   90.00
_cell.angle_beta   90.00
_cell.angle_gamma   90.00
#
_symmetry.space_group_name_H-M   'P 1'
#
loop_
_entity.id
_entity.type
_entity.pdbx_description
1 polymer ?
#
loop_
_entity_poly.entity_id
_entity_poly.type
_entity_poly.pdbx_seq_one_letter_code
_entity_poly.pdbx_strand_id
1 'polypeptide(L)'
;MEEVDRIIIHSLRSIGCDLEDDIQSLRQFGTELIVATVVRCLKIIVGDIDLPSTLPPGMSARFRLGASLANQVQDLGYKGGDLGYQTFLYSNETEIRRIFMFLVEKLPKETSQASDEPMGSSVLLQRAISSELASQLASAWTPPFLKEKGIRTRAKLPGWQREGACCLQYYHSCHIKTPVAVGNLSVKIPKELRAYYSKRMPYVTNQTSRHKDTAPSVMETNSLEVATQQDWDNEWNQVGLASRLSQQDEEKTLSQVGAAVPTKDTEEEMEKKRQEEVDVLRSELAQLTSDLERLDLEVRKFTASKQQMEETISSEQSEREQKQAAHSVKKRTLDLLPDAEANIGKLQSVVDNSAQRLVNLAKQWETHRGPLIEQYRQLRQYNSKRESEAQKKLEEIKQFRERMKEVADDARKKDELQKQLVSEYERMTKDVNRSAYTRKIMEIVSNIKKQKQEIDKILVDTRSVQKEINSLTGKLDRTFTVTDELIFRDAKKDDGVKKAYRFLAALHENFEQLIQMVEDTGAVVREIKDLEDQIETESNNKVLQNLEKITADFQEMKKENTALIAKVKGKK
;
A
#
# COMPACT_ATOMS: atom_id res chain seq x y z
N MET A 1 10.35 -39.34 -19.70
CA MET A 1 10.33 -38.49 -20.92
C MET A 1 9.46 -37.27 -20.73
N GLU A 2 8.24 -37.40 -20.23
CA GLU A 2 7.33 -36.26 -20.00
C GLU A 2 7.86 -35.20 -19.02
N GLU A 3 8.61 -35.61 -17.99
CA GLU A 3 9.21 -34.66 -17.03
C GLU A 3 10.27 -33.76 -17.67
N VAL A 4 11.08 -34.30 -18.58
CA VAL A 4 12.09 -33.55 -19.32
C VAL A 4 11.42 -32.53 -20.26
N ASP A 5 10.34 -32.93 -20.93
CA ASP A 5 9.56 -32.03 -21.80
C ASP A 5 8.97 -30.87 -21.00
N ARG A 6 8.46 -31.14 -19.78
CA ARG A 6 7.91 -30.09 -18.90
C ARG A 6 8.99 -29.08 -18.48
N ILE A 7 10.20 -29.55 -18.15
CA ILE A 7 11.32 -28.67 -17.79
C ILE A 7 11.73 -27.81 -18.99
N ILE A 8 11.81 -28.40 -20.18
CA ILE A 8 12.10 -27.69 -21.42
C ILE A 8 11.03 -26.63 -21.70
N ILE A 9 9.75 -27.01 -21.71
CA ILE A 9 8.62 -26.11 -21.99
C ILE A 9 8.59 -24.95 -20.97
N HIS A 10 8.80 -25.24 -19.68
CA HIS A 10 8.87 -24.21 -18.65
C HIS A 10 10.01 -23.21 -18.93
N SER A 11 11.19 -23.71 -19.29
CA SER A 11 12.36 -22.87 -19.62
C SER A 11 12.16 -22.07 -20.92
N LEU A 12 11.42 -22.61 -21.87
CA LEU A 12 11.05 -21.90 -23.10
C LEU A 12 10.00 -20.80 -22.83
N ARG A 13 9.05 -21.02 -21.90
CA ARG A 13 8.11 -19.98 -21.47
C ARG A 13 8.81 -18.84 -20.74
N SER A 14 9.82 -19.13 -19.91
CA SER A 14 10.55 -18.08 -19.17
C SER A 14 11.33 -17.12 -20.09
N ILE A 15 11.80 -17.60 -21.25
CA ILE A 15 12.45 -16.75 -22.27
C ILE A 15 11.46 -16.02 -23.20
N GLY A 16 10.16 -16.13 -22.92
CA GLY A 16 9.10 -15.47 -23.67
C GLY A 16 8.82 -16.09 -25.04
N CYS A 17 8.96 -17.41 -25.19
CA CYS A 17 8.37 -18.10 -26.33
C CYS A 17 6.84 -18.14 -26.16
N ASP A 18 6.11 -17.76 -27.21
CA ASP A 18 4.64 -17.74 -27.26
C ASP A 18 4.10 -19.17 -27.38
N LEU A 19 4.06 -19.88 -26.26
CA LEU A 19 3.56 -21.25 -26.13
C LEU A 19 2.21 -21.23 -25.42
N GLU A 20 1.18 -21.80 -26.05
CA GLU A 20 -0.14 -21.93 -25.44
C GLU A 20 -0.10 -22.75 -24.13
N ASP A 21 -0.98 -22.43 -23.19
CA ASP A 21 -0.96 -22.98 -21.83
C ASP A 21 -1.26 -24.48 -21.76
N ASP A 22 -1.91 -25.02 -22.79
CA ASP A 22 -2.30 -26.42 -22.97
C ASP A 22 -1.20 -27.33 -23.53
N ILE A 23 -0.07 -26.76 -23.99
CA ILE A 23 1.09 -27.52 -24.49
C ILE A 23 1.88 -28.11 -23.31
N GLN A 24 1.80 -29.44 -23.15
CA GLN A 24 2.43 -30.20 -22.06
C GLN A 24 3.55 -31.15 -22.52
N SER A 25 3.70 -31.37 -23.83
CA SER A 25 4.77 -32.22 -24.40
C SER A 25 5.31 -31.66 -25.71
N LEU A 26 6.59 -31.95 -26.00
CA LEU A 26 7.22 -31.60 -27.27
C LEU A 26 6.58 -32.29 -28.49
N ARG A 27 5.76 -33.34 -28.29
CA ARG A 27 4.96 -33.96 -29.35
C ARG A 27 3.91 -33.03 -29.95
N GLN A 28 3.46 -32.04 -29.19
CA GLN A 28 2.46 -31.05 -29.62
C GLN A 28 3.08 -29.89 -30.41
N PHE A 29 4.41 -29.85 -30.56
CA PHE A 29 5.10 -28.80 -31.29
C PHE A 29 4.98 -29.02 -32.80
N GLY A 30 4.26 -28.12 -33.48
CA GLY A 30 4.27 -28.05 -34.94
C GLY A 30 5.60 -27.50 -35.48
N THR A 31 5.89 -27.75 -36.75
CA THR A 31 7.11 -27.29 -37.45
C THR A 31 7.33 -25.78 -37.31
N GLU A 32 6.26 -24.99 -37.40
CA GLU A 32 6.33 -23.52 -37.27
C GLU A 32 6.75 -23.11 -35.86
N LEU A 33 6.20 -23.78 -34.84
CA LEU A 33 6.50 -23.52 -33.44
C LEU A 33 7.95 -23.91 -33.09
N ILE A 34 8.42 -25.04 -33.63
CA ILE A 34 9.82 -25.49 -33.46
C ILE A 34 10.77 -24.45 -34.02
N VAL A 35 10.55 -24.01 -35.27
CA VAL A 35 11.41 -23.01 -35.92
C VAL A 35 11.40 -21.69 -35.16
N ALA A 36 10.23 -21.19 -34.77
CA ALA A 36 10.10 -19.95 -34.01
C ALA A 36 10.84 -20.02 -32.65
N THR A 37 10.69 -21.13 -31.94
CA THR A 37 11.30 -21.36 -30.63
C THR A 37 12.82 -21.50 -30.73
N VAL A 38 13.34 -22.25 -31.71
CA VAL A 38 14.79 -22.39 -31.93
C VAL A 38 15.41 -21.05 -32.31
N VAL A 39 14.80 -20.29 -33.22
CA VAL A 39 15.25 -18.93 -33.57
C VAL A 39 15.29 -18.03 -32.33
N ARG A 40 14.30 -18.13 -31.46
CA ARG A 40 14.25 -17.35 -30.21
C ARG A 40 15.38 -17.73 -29.25
N CYS A 41 15.62 -19.02 -29.04
CA CYS A 41 16.75 -19.49 -28.24
C CYS A 41 18.09 -18.97 -28.80
N LEU A 42 18.30 -19.09 -30.11
CA LEU A 42 19.53 -18.64 -30.77
C LEU A 42 19.74 -17.12 -30.63
N LYS A 43 18.69 -16.31 -30.80
CA LYS A 43 18.76 -14.85 -30.60
C LYS A 43 19.14 -14.48 -29.17
N ILE A 44 18.75 -15.27 -28.17
CA ILE A 44 19.09 -15.00 -26.77
C ILE A 44 20.52 -15.44 -26.44
N ILE A 45 20.96 -16.58 -27.01
CA ILE A 45 22.29 -17.14 -26.73
C ILE A 45 23.39 -16.35 -27.45
N VAL A 46 23.17 -15.99 -28.71
CA VAL A 46 24.19 -15.37 -29.59
C VAL A 46 23.96 -13.86 -29.76
N GLY A 47 22.74 -13.36 -29.51
CA GLY A 47 22.40 -11.95 -29.67
C GLY A 47 22.06 -11.57 -31.11
N ASP A 48 23.09 -11.32 -31.92
CA ASP A 48 22.98 -10.66 -33.22
C ASP A 48 22.81 -11.65 -34.39
N ILE A 49 21.69 -12.38 -34.38
CA ILE A 49 21.34 -13.32 -35.46
C ILE A 49 20.15 -12.78 -36.28
N ASP A 50 20.40 -12.45 -37.54
CA ASP A 50 19.38 -12.05 -38.51
C ASP A 50 18.68 -13.28 -39.12
N LEU A 51 17.85 -13.94 -38.29
CA LEU A 51 16.97 -15.03 -38.72
C LEU A 51 15.49 -14.66 -38.54
N PRO A 52 14.64 -14.95 -39.55
CA PRO A 52 13.20 -14.77 -39.44
C PRO A 52 12.61 -15.76 -38.44
N SER A 53 11.75 -15.28 -37.53
CA SER A 53 11.06 -16.10 -36.52
C SER A 53 9.83 -16.82 -37.07
N THR A 54 9.40 -16.51 -38.29
CA THR A 54 8.23 -17.10 -38.97
C THR A 54 8.67 -17.96 -40.14
N LEU A 55 8.05 -19.12 -40.31
CA LEU A 55 8.35 -20.04 -41.40
C LEU A 55 7.94 -19.45 -42.77
N PRO A 56 8.85 -19.29 -43.75
CA PRO A 56 8.51 -18.73 -45.07
C PRO A 56 7.52 -19.61 -45.84
N PRO A 57 6.69 -19.07 -46.75
CA PRO A 57 5.71 -19.86 -47.51
C PRO A 57 6.34 -20.76 -48.61
N GLY A 58 7.52 -20.42 -49.13
CA GLY A 58 8.18 -21.16 -50.23
C GLY A 58 9.20 -22.20 -49.75
N MET A 59 9.19 -23.41 -50.34
CA MET A 59 10.07 -24.53 -49.94
C MET A 59 11.57 -24.23 -50.06
N SER A 60 11.99 -23.44 -51.05
CA SER A 60 13.40 -23.02 -51.19
C SER A 60 13.84 -22.10 -50.05
N ALA A 61 12.96 -21.21 -49.59
CA ALA A 61 13.22 -20.33 -48.44
C ALA A 61 13.19 -21.12 -47.13
N ARG A 62 12.29 -22.10 -46.99
CA ARG A 62 12.26 -23.04 -45.85
C ARG A 62 13.55 -23.87 -45.76
N PHE A 63 14.04 -24.38 -46.89
CA PHE A 63 15.32 -25.11 -46.94
C PHE A 63 16.48 -24.23 -46.46
N ARG A 64 16.60 -22.99 -46.96
CA ARG A 64 17.65 -22.06 -46.55
C ARG A 64 17.59 -21.73 -45.05
N LEU A 65 16.39 -21.48 -44.53
CA LEU A 65 16.18 -21.22 -43.11
C LEU A 65 16.56 -22.44 -42.25
N GLY A 66 16.08 -23.64 -42.61
CA GLY A 66 16.41 -24.87 -41.89
C GLY A 66 17.90 -25.20 -41.92
N ALA A 67 18.58 -24.98 -43.06
CA ALA A 67 20.03 -25.16 -43.18
C ALA A 67 20.79 -24.13 -42.33
N SER A 68 20.34 -22.88 -42.31
CA SER A 68 20.96 -21.84 -41.48
C SER A 68 20.79 -22.12 -39.98
N LEU A 69 19.62 -22.62 -39.55
CA LEU A 69 19.40 -23.05 -38.16
C LEU A 69 20.30 -24.22 -37.77
N ALA A 70 20.44 -25.21 -38.66
CA ALA A 70 21.33 -26.34 -38.43
C ALA A 70 22.79 -25.87 -38.22
N ASN A 71 23.29 -25.02 -39.11
CA ASN A 71 24.64 -24.46 -39.01
C ASN A 71 24.82 -23.68 -37.70
N GLN A 72 23.89 -22.80 -37.34
CA GLN A 72 23.99 -22.01 -36.10
C GLN A 72 23.99 -22.89 -34.83
N VAL A 73 23.17 -23.95 -34.80
CA VAL A 73 23.17 -24.89 -33.67
C VAL A 73 24.45 -25.73 -33.64
N GLN A 74 25.02 -26.09 -34.80
CA GLN A 74 26.31 -26.78 -34.89
C GLN A 74 27.47 -25.89 -34.48
N ASP A 75 27.48 -24.62 -34.89
CA ASP A 75 28.49 -23.61 -34.52
C ASP A 75 28.51 -23.35 -33.01
N LEU A 76 27.37 -23.48 -32.33
CA LEU A 76 27.27 -23.45 -30.86
C LEU A 76 27.92 -24.68 -30.17
N GLY A 77 28.37 -25.67 -30.94
CA GLY A 77 29.08 -26.85 -30.46
C GLY A 77 28.17 -28.04 -30.15
N TYR A 78 27.01 -28.16 -30.81
CA TYR A 78 26.14 -29.33 -30.67
C TYR A 78 26.82 -30.59 -31.22
N LYS A 79 26.95 -31.62 -30.38
CA LYS A 79 27.67 -32.88 -30.71
C LYS A 79 26.78 -34.02 -31.19
N GLY A 80 25.47 -33.78 -31.33
CA GLY A 80 24.47 -34.82 -31.61
C GLY A 80 24.25 -35.06 -33.10
N GLY A 81 25.27 -35.51 -33.84
CA GLY A 81 25.17 -35.85 -35.27
C GLY A 81 25.08 -34.65 -36.22
N ASP A 82 25.10 -34.94 -37.52
CA ASP A 82 24.98 -33.91 -38.57
C ASP A 82 23.54 -33.37 -38.61
N LEU A 83 23.37 -32.10 -38.24
CA LEU A 83 22.09 -31.41 -38.33
C LEU A 83 21.88 -30.93 -39.76
N GLY A 84 20.67 -31.15 -40.29
CA GLY A 84 20.28 -30.66 -41.61
C GLY A 84 18.97 -29.89 -41.56
N TYR A 85 18.59 -29.29 -42.69
CA TYR A 85 17.30 -28.61 -42.81
C TYR A 85 16.11 -29.53 -42.49
N GLN A 86 16.27 -30.84 -42.75
CA GLN A 86 15.26 -31.86 -42.51
C GLN A 86 14.95 -32.01 -41.01
N THR A 87 15.93 -31.81 -40.13
CA THR A 87 15.74 -31.95 -38.67
C THR A 87 14.71 -30.97 -38.12
N PHE A 88 14.64 -29.76 -38.68
CA PHE A 88 13.66 -28.75 -38.26
C PHE A 88 12.34 -28.87 -39.01
N LEU A 89 12.37 -29.16 -40.32
CA LEU A 89 11.19 -29.22 -41.17
C LEU A 89 10.39 -30.53 -41.06
N TYR A 90 11.07 -31.64 -40.79
CA TYR A 90 10.51 -32.99 -40.66
C TYR A 90 10.95 -33.60 -39.32
N SER A 91 10.63 -32.87 -38.27
CA SER A 91 11.19 -33.04 -36.94
C SER A 91 10.83 -34.39 -36.31
N ASN A 92 11.84 -35.07 -35.76
CA ASN A 92 11.66 -36.24 -34.90
C ASN A 92 11.68 -35.78 -33.43
N GLU A 93 10.70 -36.22 -32.64
CA GLU A 93 10.54 -35.90 -31.23
C GLU A 93 11.83 -36.13 -30.42
N THR A 94 12.56 -37.21 -30.72
CA THR A 94 13.80 -37.54 -30.03
C THR A 94 14.95 -36.58 -30.35
N GLU A 95 15.03 -36.09 -31.59
CA GLU A 95 16.06 -35.16 -32.04
C GLU A 95 15.77 -33.74 -31.56
N ILE A 96 14.52 -33.29 -31.70
CA ILE A 96 14.07 -31.98 -31.22
C ILE A 96 14.23 -31.85 -29.70
N ARG A 97 13.93 -32.91 -28.94
CA ARG A 97 14.17 -32.93 -27.50
C ARG A 97 15.65 -32.74 -27.16
N ARG A 98 16.56 -33.42 -27.87
CA ARG A 98 18.01 -33.26 -27.65
C ARG A 98 18.50 -31.85 -27.99
N ILE A 99 17.99 -31.29 -29.09
CA ILE A 99 18.32 -29.92 -29.51
C ILE A 99 17.82 -28.91 -28.46
N PHE A 100 16.59 -29.03 -27.98
CA PHE A 100 16.07 -28.12 -26.95
C PHE A 100 16.74 -28.31 -25.59
N MET A 101 17.10 -29.53 -25.18
CA MET A 101 17.93 -29.73 -23.97
C MET A 101 19.25 -28.98 -24.09
N PHE A 102 19.93 -29.11 -25.24
CA PHE A 102 21.19 -28.41 -25.49
C PHE A 102 21.02 -26.89 -25.50
N LEU A 103 20.02 -26.37 -26.21
CA LEU A 103 19.79 -24.93 -26.29
C LEU A 103 19.40 -24.36 -24.93
N VAL A 104 18.54 -25.04 -24.17
CA VAL A 104 18.15 -24.62 -22.81
C VAL A 104 19.35 -24.62 -21.85
N GLU A 105 20.26 -25.59 -21.96
CA GLU A 105 21.49 -25.60 -21.17
C GLU A 105 22.42 -24.41 -21.50
N LYS A 106 22.37 -23.91 -22.74
CA LYS A 106 23.16 -22.78 -23.22
C LYS A 106 22.48 -21.42 -23.04
N LEU A 107 21.21 -21.39 -22.63
CA LEU A 107 20.56 -20.14 -22.24
C LEU A 107 21.33 -19.50 -21.06
N PRO A 108 21.42 -18.17 -20.99
CA PRO A 108 21.95 -17.50 -19.81
C PRO A 108 21.17 -18.03 -18.60
N LYS A 109 21.85 -18.70 -17.67
CA LYS A 109 21.22 -19.16 -16.44
C LYS A 109 20.70 -17.90 -15.75
N GLU A 110 19.38 -17.69 -15.78
CA GLU A 110 18.75 -16.77 -14.86
C GLU A 110 19.24 -17.18 -13.48
N THR A 111 19.82 -16.22 -12.77
CA THR A 111 20.12 -16.37 -11.35
C THR A 111 18.85 -16.90 -10.72
N SER A 112 18.90 -18.16 -10.32
CA SER A 112 17.80 -18.86 -9.71
C SER A 112 17.17 -17.89 -8.72
N GLN A 113 15.87 -17.64 -8.87
CA GLN A 113 15.07 -17.17 -7.75
C GLN A 113 15.31 -18.18 -6.64
N ALA A 114 16.28 -17.88 -5.80
CA ALA A 114 16.59 -18.66 -4.62
C ALA A 114 15.33 -18.59 -3.78
N SER A 115 14.72 -19.76 -3.66
CA SER A 115 13.86 -20.22 -2.58
C SER A 115 13.85 -19.35 -1.34
N ASP A 116 12.65 -19.12 -0.81
CA ASP A 116 12.32 -18.59 0.52
C ASP A 116 13.31 -19.00 1.63
N GLU A 117 14.39 -18.23 1.80
CA GLU A 117 15.02 -18.01 3.10
C GLU A 117 14.64 -16.59 3.55
N PRO A 118 14.37 -16.37 4.85
CA PRO A 118 14.11 -15.03 5.36
C PRO A 118 15.42 -14.25 5.36
N MET A 119 15.82 -13.72 4.20
CA MET A 119 16.88 -12.73 4.12
C MET A 119 16.53 -11.58 5.05
N GLY A 120 17.43 -11.24 5.97
CA GLY A 120 17.23 -10.16 6.91
C GLY A 120 16.81 -8.87 6.19
N SER A 121 15.93 -8.08 6.80
CA SER A 121 15.35 -6.86 6.23
C SER A 121 16.40 -5.92 5.62
N SER A 122 17.60 -5.85 6.22
CA SER A 122 18.75 -5.11 5.72
C SER A 122 19.22 -5.58 4.34
N VAL A 123 19.34 -6.89 4.12
CA VAL A 123 19.82 -7.45 2.86
C VAL A 123 18.78 -7.30 1.76
N LEU A 124 17.49 -7.44 2.09
CA LEU A 124 16.39 -7.14 1.18
C LEU A 124 16.37 -5.67 0.77
N LEU A 125 16.64 -4.75 1.71
CA LEU A 125 16.74 -3.32 1.43
C LEU A 125 17.95 -3.02 0.55
N GLN A 126 19.14 -3.56 0.85
CA GLN A 126 20.34 -3.36 0.05
C GLN A 126 20.15 -3.89 -1.38
N ARG A 127 19.51 -5.04 -1.55
CA ARG A 127 19.17 -5.60 -2.86
C ARG A 127 18.16 -4.71 -3.61
N ALA A 128 17.16 -4.18 -2.92
CA ALA A 128 16.21 -3.24 -3.51
C ALA A 128 16.88 -1.93 -3.95
N ILE A 129 17.77 -1.37 -3.12
CA ILE A 129 18.56 -0.17 -3.44
C ILE A 129 19.45 -0.45 -4.65
N SER A 130 20.20 -1.55 -4.65
CA SER A 130 21.09 -1.92 -5.75
C SER A 130 20.33 -2.09 -7.07
N SER A 131 19.18 -2.78 -7.04
CA SER A 131 18.32 -2.95 -8.21
C SER A 131 17.76 -1.63 -8.74
N GLU A 132 17.35 -0.72 -7.87
CA GLU A 132 16.83 0.59 -8.26
C GLU A 132 17.96 1.47 -8.84
N LEU A 133 19.15 1.46 -8.23
CA LEU A 133 20.32 2.19 -8.74
C LEU A 133 20.74 1.68 -10.13
N ALA A 134 20.80 0.36 -10.33
CA ALA A 134 21.12 -0.22 -11.64
C ALA A 134 20.10 0.21 -12.71
N SER A 135 18.81 0.22 -12.37
CA SER A 135 17.74 0.69 -13.27
C SER A 135 17.85 2.18 -13.59
N GLN A 136 18.21 3.01 -12.60
CA GLN A 136 18.41 4.44 -12.79
C GLN A 136 19.63 4.75 -13.66
N LEU A 137 20.74 4.05 -13.43
CA LEU A 137 21.98 4.23 -14.20
C LEU A 137 21.86 3.73 -15.64
N ALA A 138 21.03 2.72 -15.91
CA ALA A 138 20.71 2.27 -17.26
C ALA A 138 19.79 3.23 -18.04
N SER A 139 19.14 4.17 -17.34
CA SER A 139 18.28 5.18 -17.98
C SER A 139 19.11 6.34 -18.50
N ALA A 140 18.76 6.90 -19.66
CA ALA A 140 19.38 8.13 -20.15
C ALA A 140 19.22 9.27 -19.13
N TRP A 141 20.34 9.86 -18.71
CA TRP A 141 20.31 11.00 -17.81
C TRP A 141 19.63 12.19 -18.50
N THR A 142 18.59 12.73 -17.86
CA THR A 142 17.88 13.92 -18.31
C THR A 142 17.70 14.86 -17.13
N PRO A 143 17.93 16.18 -17.30
CA PRO A 143 17.75 17.16 -16.24
C PRO A 143 16.36 17.12 -15.59
N PRO A 144 16.23 17.32 -14.26
CA PRO A 144 14.96 17.23 -13.54
C PRO A 144 13.83 18.13 -14.08
N PHE A 145 14.17 19.30 -14.63
CA PHE A 145 13.20 20.23 -15.20
C PHE A 145 12.54 19.72 -16.49
N LEU A 146 13.15 18.77 -17.20
CA LEU A 146 12.53 18.08 -18.34
C LEU A 146 11.54 16.99 -17.89
N LYS A 147 11.52 16.67 -16.59
CA LYS A 147 10.69 15.62 -15.98
C LYS A 147 9.53 16.20 -15.18
N GLU A 148 8.99 17.38 -15.54
CA GLU A 148 7.96 18.10 -14.77
C GLU A 148 6.68 17.27 -14.45
N LYS A 149 6.44 16.20 -15.21
CA LYS A 149 5.36 15.22 -15.00
C LYS A 149 5.84 13.77 -15.18
N GLY A 150 7.12 13.49 -14.95
CA GLY A 150 7.68 12.16 -15.10
C GLY A 150 7.00 11.18 -14.15
N ILE A 151 6.56 10.04 -14.65
CA ILE A 151 6.13 8.91 -13.83
C ILE A 151 7.06 7.76 -14.17
N ARG A 152 7.82 7.28 -13.19
CA ARG A 152 8.66 6.09 -13.34
C ARG A 152 7.96 4.91 -12.69
N THR A 153 7.82 3.83 -13.44
CA THR A 153 7.31 2.55 -12.94
C THR A 153 8.39 1.86 -12.11
N ARG A 154 8.06 1.41 -10.90
CA ARG A 154 8.95 0.58 -10.07
C ARG A 154 8.53 -0.88 -10.14
N ALA A 155 9.50 -1.78 -9.94
CA ALA A 155 9.25 -3.22 -9.91
C ALA A 155 8.36 -3.68 -8.74
N LYS A 156 8.13 -2.85 -7.70
CA LYS A 156 7.34 -3.19 -6.51
C LYS A 156 6.27 -2.13 -6.20
N LEU A 157 5.14 -2.56 -5.63
CA LEU A 157 3.97 -1.71 -5.33
C LEU A 157 4.27 -0.63 -4.25
N PRO A 158 3.75 0.61 -4.38
CA PRO A 158 2.95 1.13 -5.49
C PRO A 158 3.88 1.33 -6.69
N GLY A 159 3.59 0.63 -7.79
CA GLY A 159 4.50 0.43 -8.92
C GLY A 159 4.75 1.68 -9.76
N TRP A 160 4.66 2.86 -9.17
CA TRP A 160 4.95 4.14 -9.80
C TRP A 160 5.47 5.14 -8.76
N GLN A 161 6.39 5.99 -9.17
CA GLN A 161 6.82 7.19 -8.45
C GLN A 161 6.86 8.37 -9.41
N ARG A 162 6.65 9.58 -8.89
CA ARG A 162 6.90 10.79 -9.68
C ARG A 162 8.40 10.99 -9.80
N GLU A 163 8.85 11.12 -11.04
CA GLU A 163 10.20 11.54 -11.38
C GLU A 163 10.19 13.04 -11.68
N GLY A 164 11.21 13.73 -11.19
CA GLY A 164 11.24 15.19 -11.22
C GLY A 164 10.37 15.76 -10.11
N ALA A 165 10.90 16.74 -9.39
CA ALA A 165 10.10 17.53 -8.48
C ALA A 165 9.75 18.82 -9.21
N CYS A 166 8.48 19.22 -9.19
CA CYS A 166 8.07 20.52 -9.73
C CYS A 166 8.82 21.69 -9.06
N CYS A 167 9.36 21.47 -7.86
CA CYS A 167 10.19 22.41 -7.10
C CYS A 167 11.69 22.40 -7.48
N LEU A 168 12.17 21.44 -8.29
CA LEU A 168 13.56 21.41 -8.77
C LEU A 168 13.69 22.26 -10.04
N GLN A 169 13.68 23.58 -9.85
CA GLN A 169 13.95 24.57 -10.89
C GLN A 169 15.46 24.81 -11.00
N TYR A 170 15.92 25.33 -12.15
CA TYR A 170 17.31 25.79 -12.29
C TYR A 170 17.57 26.90 -11.27
N TYR A 171 18.66 26.77 -10.49
CA TYR A 171 19.10 27.84 -9.60
C TYR A 171 19.61 29.00 -10.47
N HIS A 172 18.76 30.00 -10.67
CA HIS A 172 19.11 31.21 -11.39
C HIS A 172 19.05 32.39 -10.42
N SER A 173 20.21 32.87 -10.00
CA SER A 173 20.34 34.13 -9.28
C SER A 173 20.60 35.26 -10.26
N CYS A 174 20.09 36.43 -9.92
CA CYS A 174 20.39 37.69 -10.58
C CYS A 174 20.72 38.74 -9.53
N HIS A 175 21.52 39.73 -9.91
CA HIS A 175 21.94 40.76 -8.97
C HIS A 175 20.73 41.59 -8.50
N ILE A 176 20.45 41.54 -7.20
CA ILE A 176 19.42 42.38 -6.56
C ILE A 176 20.09 43.49 -5.74
N LYS A 177 19.41 44.62 -5.60
CA LYS A 177 19.86 45.75 -4.80
C LYS A 177 19.03 45.82 -3.53
N THR A 178 19.70 45.76 -2.39
CA THR A 178 19.13 46.03 -1.08
C THR A 178 19.68 47.35 -0.52
N PRO A 179 18.91 48.08 0.31
CA PRO A 179 19.44 49.25 1.00
C PRO A 179 20.62 48.88 1.91
N VAL A 180 21.75 49.54 1.72
CA VAL A 180 22.98 49.33 2.51
C VAL A 180 23.01 50.31 3.69
N ALA A 181 23.63 49.91 4.81
CA ALA A 181 23.83 50.74 6.00
C ALA A 181 22.54 51.18 6.74
N VAL A 182 21.40 50.54 6.48
CA VAL A 182 20.13 50.84 7.18
C VAL A 182 20.09 50.23 8.58
N GLY A 183 20.82 49.12 8.81
CA GLY A 183 20.94 48.48 10.12
C GLY A 183 22.00 49.08 11.05
N ASN A 184 22.95 49.85 10.52
CA ASN A 184 24.03 50.46 11.31
C ASN A 184 23.72 51.95 11.57
N LEU A 185 23.14 52.22 12.74
CA LEU A 185 22.73 53.57 13.19
C LEU A 185 23.90 54.57 13.30
N SER A 186 25.16 54.08 13.36
CA SER A 186 26.35 54.93 13.40
C SER A 186 26.71 55.57 12.05
N VAL A 187 26.20 55.00 10.94
CA VAL A 187 26.50 55.46 9.58
C VAL A 187 25.39 56.38 9.09
N LYS A 188 25.69 57.68 8.95
CA LYS A 188 24.73 58.66 8.41
C LYS A 188 24.50 58.44 6.91
N ILE A 189 23.32 57.92 6.57
CA ILE A 189 22.88 57.77 5.17
C ILE A 189 22.60 59.17 4.57
N PRO A 190 23.23 59.55 3.44
CA PRO A 190 22.94 60.79 2.73
C PRO A 190 21.46 60.96 2.39
N LYS A 191 20.97 62.20 2.41
CA LYS A 191 19.54 62.50 2.19
C LYS A 191 19.08 62.08 0.79
N GLU A 192 19.90 62.26 -0.24
CA GLU A 192 19.56 61.83 -1.60
C GLU A 192 19.45 60.30 -1.69
N LEU A 193 20.36 59.57 -1.03
CA LEU A 193 20.38 58.11 -1.03
C LEU A 193 19.16 57.52 -0.31
N ARG A 194 18.76 58.12 0.83
CA ARG A 194 17.52 57.74 1.53
C ARG A 194 16.26 57.99 0.68
N ALA A 195 16.23 59.10 -0.06
CA ALA A 195 15.14 59.39 -0.99
C ALA A 195 15.11 58.39 -2.16
N TYR A 196 16.27 57.97 -2.66
CA TYR A 196 16.37 56.91 -3.67
C TYR A 196 15.83 55.57 -3.16
N TYR A 197 16.26 55.12 -1.99
CA TYR A 197 15.76 53.87 -1.38
C TYR A 197 14.25 53.89 -1.16
N SER A 198 13.68 55.03 -0.76
CA SER A 198 12.25 55.13 -0.44
C SER A 198 11.35 55.29 -1.67
N LYS A 199 11.83 55.94 -2.74
CA LYS A 199 10.97 56.38 -3.86
C LYS A 199 11.31 55.77 -5.22
N ARG A 200 12.54 55.25 -5.41
CA ARG A 200 13.07 54.86 -6.73
C ARG A 200 13.56 53.42 -6.77
N MET A 201 14.02 52.86 -5.66
CA MET A 201 14.45 51.46 -5.60
C MET A 201 13.21 50.54 -5.65
N PRO A 202 13.11 49.63 -6.62
CA PRO A 202 12.02 48.64 -6.65
C PRO A 202 12.14 47.66 -5.48
N TYR A 203 11.02 47.15 -4.98
CA TYR A 203 11.03 46.03 -4.03
C TYR A 203 11.75 44.83 -4.61
N VAL A 204 12.44 44.05 -3.76
CA VAL A 204 13.22 42.87 -4.17
C VAL A 204 12.40 41.90 -5.02
N THR A 205 11.12 41.72 -4.71
CA THR A 205 10.16 40.90 -5.48
C THR A 205 9.87 41.40 -6.90
N ASN A 206 10.14 42.68 -7.17
CA ASN A 206 9.93 43.34 -8.47
C ASN A 206 11.25 43.64 -9.21
N GLN A 207 12.41 43.28 -8.66
CA GLN A 207 13.71 43.50 -9.30
C GLN A 207 14.09 42.38 -10.28
N THR A 208 13.52 41.18 -10.11
CA THR A 208 13.82 40.02 -10.94
C THR A 208 12.85 39.90 -12.11
N SER A 209 13.36 39.60 -13.32
CA SER A 209 12.53 39.41 -14.53
C SER A 209 11.51 38.29 -14.39
N ARG A 210 11.82 37.25 -13.58
CA ARG A 210 10.90 36.18 -13.22
C ARG A 210 10.82 36.08 -11.71
N HIS A 211 9.61 36.05 -11.17
CA HIS A 211 9.39 35.96 -9.72
C HIS A 211 10.00 34.70 -9.08
N LYS A 212 10.22 33.63 -9.87
CA LYS A 212 10.87 32.40 -9.37
C LYS A 212 12.37 32.58 -9.06
N ASP A 213 12.99 33.62 -9.62
CA ASP A 213 14.43 33.90 -9.44
C ASP A 213 14.67 34.77 -8.19
N THR A 214 13.62 35.35 -7.58
CA THR A 214 13.75 36.23 -6.41
C THR A 214 14.41 35.53 -5.22
N ALA A 215 13.96 34.32 -4.86
CA ALA A 215 14.52 33.60 -3.71
C ALA A 215 15.98 33.16 -3.94
N PRO A 216 16.35 32.55 -5.09
CA PRO A 216 17.76 32.30 -5.43
C PRO A 216 18.63 33.56 -5.40
N SER A 217 18.16 34.70 -5.93
CA SER A 217 18.91 35.96 -5.91
C SER A 217 19.17 36.50 -4.50
N VAL A 218 18.18 36.39 -3.61
CA VAL A 218 18.33 36.78 -2.20
C VAL A 218 19.33 35.89 -1.49
N MET A 219 19.22 34.56 -1.69
CA MET A 219 20.16 33.61 -1.10
C MET A 219 21.59 33.88 -1.58
N GLU A 220 21.81 34.06 -2.88
CA GLU A 220 23.12 34.38 -3.44
C GLU A 220 23.72 35.65 -2.85
N THR A 221 22.93 36.72 -2.76
CA THR A 221 23.39 38.00 -2.22
C THR A 221 23.80 37.87 -0.75
N ASN A 222 23.01 37.16 0.05
CA ASN A 222 23.31 36.92 1.46
C ASN A 222 24.53 35.99 1.62
N SER A 223 24.63 34.93 0.82
CA SER A 223 25.78 34.02 0.83
C SER A 223 27.07 34.73 0.46
N LEU A 224 27.02 35.64 -0.52
CA LEU A 224 28.16 36.47 -0.88
C LEU A 224 28.55 37.42 0.26
N GLU A 225 27.58 38.08 0.91
CA GLU A 225 27.85 38.96 2.05
C GLU A 225 28.53 38.20 3.20
N VAL A 226 28.02 37.01 3.55
CA VAL A 226 28.61 36.15 4.57
C VAL A 226 30.00 35.67 4.17
N ALA A 227 30.21 35.24 2.92
CA ALA A 227 31.51 34.82 2.43
C ALA A 227 32.52 35.97 2.51
N THR A 228 32.14 37.18 2.07
CA THR A 228 33.03 38.36 2.15
C THR A 228 33.36 38.74 3.59
N GLN A 229 32.41 38.62 4.52
CA GLN A 229 32.64 38.88 5.94
C GLN A 229 33.58 37.83 6.54
N GLN A 230 33.41 36.57 6.19
CA GLN A 230 34.24 35.49 6.67
C GLN A 230 35.66 35.55 6.09
N ASP A 231 35.80 35.92 4.82
CA ASP A 231 37.10 36.21 4.21
C ASP A 231 37.78 37.39 4.92
N TRP A 232 37.03 38.46 5.22
CA TRP A 232 37.52 39.60 5.99
C TRP A 232 37.97 39.20 7.41
N ASP A 233 37.16 38.41 8.13
CA ASP A 233 37.49 37.90 9.46
C ASP A 233 38.73 36.98 9.40
N ASN A 234 38.84 36.15 8.36
CA ASN A 234 40.00 35.28 8.16
C ASN A 234 41.27 36.08 7.87
N GLU A 235 41.20 37.09 6.99
CA GLU A 235 42.33 38.00 6.73
C GLU A 235 42.73 38.76 8.00
N TRP A 236 41.75 39.31 8.73
CA TRP A 236 41.98 40.03 9.98
C TRP A 236 42.64 39.14 11.05
N ASN A 237 42.18 37.89 11.18
CA ASN A 237 42.68 36.96 12.18
C ASN A 237 44.01 36.29 11.79
N GLN A 238 44.30 36.12 10.50
CA GLN A 238 45.56 35.50 10.03
C GLN A 238 46.70 36.51 9.86
N VAL A 239 46.42 37.73 9.40
CA VAL A 239 47.44 38.73 9.03
C VAL A 239 47.54 39.88 10.04
N GLY A 240 46.49 40.11 10.86
CA GLY A 240 46.44 41.21 11.82
C GLY A 240 46.46 42.61 11.17
N LEU A 241 46.55 43.66 12.01
CA LEU A 241 46.58 45.08 11.62
C LEU A 241 47.68 45.48 10.60
N ALA A 242 48.62 44.59 10.28
CA ALA A 242 49.70 44.83 9.32
C ALA A 242 49.22 45.09 7.88
N SER A 243 47.99 44.68 7.52
CA SER A 243 47.46 44.91 6.17
C SER A 243 47.16 46.41 5.88
N ARG A 244 47.14 47.29 6.90
CA ARG A 244 46.86 48.73 6.70
C ARG A 244 47.65 49.71 7.59
N LEU A 245 48.85 49.37 8.06
CA LEU A 245 49.78 50.42 8.54
C LEU A 245 50.43 51.10 7.33
N SER A 246 50.44 52.44 7.32
CA SER A 246 51.16 53.22 6.30
C SER A 246 52.66 53.00 6.47
N GLN A 247 53.39 52.92 5.34
CA GLN A 247 54.85 52.77 5.24
C GLN A 247 55.69 53.78 6.06
N GLN A 248 55.08 54.80 6.68
CA GLN A 248 55.79 55.81 7.47
C GLN A 248 56.13 55.39 8.92
N ASP A 249 55.51 54.34 9.46
CA ASP A 249 55.76 53.93 10.86
C ASP A 249 56.79 52.80 10.99
N GLU A 250 57.18 52.14 9.89
CA GLU A 250 58.21 51.09 9.88
C GLU A 250 59.64 51.64 9.72
N GLU A 251 59.83 52.86 9.23
CA GLU A 251 61.17 53.46 9.03
C GLU A 251 61.83 54.00 10.31
N LYS A 252 61.07 54.19 11.41
CA LYS A 252 61.62 54.73 12.67
C LYS A 252 62.25 53.69 13.60
N THR A 253 61.91 52.41 13.46
CA THR A 253 62.36 51.36 14.40
C THR A 253 63.63 50.64 13.94
N LEU A 254 64.06 50.83 12.69
CA LEU A 254 65.23 50.17 12.10
C LEU A 254 66.56 50.95 12.20
N SER A 255 66.57 52.14 12.81
CA SER A 255 67.77 53.00 12.88
C SER A 255 68.51 52.99 14.24
N GLN A 256 68.23 52.05 15.14
CA GLN A 256 68.78 52.07 16.50
C GLN A 256 69.30 50.71 16.99
N VAL A 257 70.19 50.07 16.22
CA VAL A 257 71.08 49.02 16.78
C VAL A 257 72.48 49.19 16.20
N GLY A 258 73.34 49.88 16.95
CA GLY A 258 74.76 50.04 16.69
C GLY A 258 75.60 49.53 17.85
N ALA A 259 76.28 48.40 17.62
CA ALA A 259 77.60 47.99 18.08
C ALA A 259 78.05 48.23 19.55
N ALA A 260 78.34 47.13 20.26
CA ALA A 260 79.54 47.00 21.12
C ALA A 260 79.87 45.51 21.35
N VAL A 261 81.16 45.17 21.26
CA VAL A 261 81.77 43.83 21.48
C VAL A 261 82.88 43.99 22.55
N PRO A 262 83.53 42.93 23.07
CA PRO A 262 83.26 42.25 24.34
C PRO A 262 84.46 42.32 25.32
N THR A 263 84.32 41.82 26.56
CA THR A 263 85.48 41.40 27.36
C THR A 263 85.19 40.09 28.10
N LYS A 264 86.16 39.16 28.03
CA LYS A 264 86.10 37.79 28.53
C LYS A 264 86.50 37.74 30.02
N ASP A 265 85.57 37.32 30.87
CA ASP A 265 85.86 36.82 32.23
C ASP A 265 85.61 35.30 32.29
N THR A 266 86.26 34.62 33.24
CA THR A 266 86.26 33.16 33.43
C THR A 266 84.91 32.60 33.91
N GLU A 267 84.61 31.37 33.47
CA GLU A 267 83.27 30.75 33.44
C GLU A 267 82.53 30.68 34.80
N GLU A 268 83.24 30.56 35.93
CA GLU A 268 82.60 30.48 37.27
C GLU A 268 82.26 31.84 37.92
N GLU A 269 83.05 32.90 37.69
CA GLU A 269 82.72 34.27 38.15
C GLU A 269 81.67 34.93 37.25
N MET A 270 81.69 34.60 35.95
CA MET A 270 80.63 34.95 35.02
C MET A 270 79.30 34.37 35.46
N GLU A 271 79.25 33.13 35.96
CA GLU A 271 78.00 32.49 36.36
C GLU A 271 77.42 33.09 37.65
N LYS A 272 78.26 33.44 38.63
CA LYS A 272 77.80 34.10 39.85
C LYS A 272 77.34 35.55 39.62
N LYS A 273 78.09 36.33 38.82
CA LYS A 273 77.66 37.68 38.39
C LYS A 273 76.40 37.62 37.53
N ARG A 274 76.30 36.63 36.62
CA ARG A 274 75.06 36.36 35.87
C ARG A 274 73.90 36.02 36.80
N GLN A 275 74.11 35.25 37.86
CA GLN A 275 73.04 34.90 38.79
C GLN A 275 72.59 36.11 39.61
N GLU A 276 73.52 36.94 40.09
CA GLU A 276 73.21 38.20 40.79
C GLU A 276 72.52 39.21 39.86
N GLU A 277 72.98 39.35 38.60
CA GLU A 277 72.32 40.15 37.56
C GLU A 277 70.91 39.61 37.25
N VAL A 278 70.74 38.29 37.17
CA VAL A 278 69.43 37.65 36.98
C VAL A 278 68.49 37.93 38.15
N ASP A 279 68.98 37.92 39.39
CA ASP A 279 68.15 38.22 40.56
C ASP A 279 67.76 39.70 40.66
N VAL A 280 68.67 40.62 40.29
CA VAL A 280 68.35 42.06 40.16
C VAL A 280 67.31 42.29 39.05
N LEU A 281 67.53 41.72 37.86
CA LEU A 281 66.59 41.81 36.75
C LEU A 281 65.25 41.16 37.08
N ARG A 282 65.21 40.09 37.87
CA ARG A 282 63.96 39.50 38.39
C ARG A 282 63.22 40.46 39.32
N SER A 283 63.94 41.19 40.17
CA SER A 283 63.33 42.20 41.05
C SER A 283 62.78 43.40 40.27
N GLU A 284 63.51 43.88 39.25
CA GLU A 284 63.07 44.95 38.36
C GLU A 284 61.87 44.52 37.52
N LEU A 285 61.88 43.28 37.00
CA LEU A 285 60.73 42.70 36.31
C LEU A 285 59.52 42.58 37.22
N ALA A 286 59.69 42.18 38.49
CA ALA A 286 58.59 42.13 39.45
C ALA A 286 58.01 43.53 39.72
N GLN A 287 58.86 44.53 39.86
CA GLN A 287 58.46 45.93 40.05
C GLN A 287 57.71 46.46 38.82
N LEU A 288 58.26 46.27 37.61
CA LEU A 288 57.61 46.66 36.35
C LEU A 288 56.28 45.95 36.16
N THR A 289 56.20 44.67 36.52
CA THR A 289 54.95 43.90 36.45
C THR A 289 53.89 44.50 37.37
N SER A 290 54.26 44.85 38.61
CA SER A 290 53.35 45.53 39.54
C SER A 290 52.90 46.91 39.04
N ASP A 291 53.77 47.68 38.42
CA ASP A 291 53.42 48.99 37.85
C ASP A 291 52.52 48.84 36.62
N LEU A 292 52.77 47.86 35.77
CA LEU A 292 51.90 47.52 34.64
C LEU A 292 50.51 47.08 35.10
N GLU A 293 50.42 46.25 36.15
CA GLU A 293 49.14 45.86 36.76
C GLU A 293 48.37 47.07 37.32
N ARG A 294 49.07 48.01 37.98
CA ARG A 294 48.47 49.26 38.46
C ARG A 294 47.96 50.12 37.31
N LEU A 295 48.75 50.29 36.25
CA LEU A 295 48.37 51.07 35.08
C LEU A 295 47.19 50.44 34.34
N ASP A 296 47.15 49.11 34.23
CA ASP A 296 46.02 48.38 33.63
C ASP A 296 44.73 48.61 34.43
N LEU A 297 44.79 48.62 35.77
CA LEU A 297 43.64 48.97 36.61
C LEU A 297 43.16 50.42 36.40
N GLU A 298 44.07 51.38 36.22
CA GLU A 298 43.72 52.77 35.92
C GLU A 298 43.09 52.90 34.52
N VAL A 299 43.65 52.23 33.51
CA VAL A 299 43.09 52.18 32.15
C VAL A 299 41.69 51.58 32.16
N ARG A 300 41.47 50.49 32.90
CA ARG A 300 40.13 49.89 33.07
C ARG A 300 39.15 50.87 33.71
N LYS A 301 39.56 51.62 34.74
CA LYS A 301 38.71 52.65 35.38
C LYS A 301 38.36 53.78 34.42
N PHE A 302 39.32 54.31 33.68
CA PHE A 302 39.05 55.37 32.70
C PHE A 302 38.18 54.88 31.55
N THR A 303 38.36 53.64 31.11
CA THR A 303 37.52 53.03 30.06
C THR A 303 36.07 52.91 30.53
N ALA A 304 35.84 52.45 31.76
CA ALA A 304 34.50 52.37 32.34
C ALA A 304 33.84 53.77 32.49
N SER A 305 34.60 54.75 32.97
CA SER A 305 34.12 56.14 33.09
C SER A 305 33.78 56.75 31.72
N LYS A 306 34.60 56.49 30.71
CA LYS A 306 34.33 56.90 29.32
C LYS A 306 33.04 56.27 28.79
N GLN A 307 32.83 54.98 28.99
CA GLN A 307 31.60 54.30 28.57
C GLN A 307 30.37 54.89 29.25
N GLN A 308 30.42 55.16 30.56
CA GLN A 308 29.33 55.79 31.29
C GLN A 308 29.01 57.20 30.76
N MET A 309 30.04 57.98 30.43
CA MET A 309 29.88 59.31 29.85
C MET A 309 29.27 59.25 28.43
N GLU A 310 29.73 58.30 27.61
CA GLU A 310 29.17 58.06 26.26
C GLU A 310 27.69 57.67 26.32
N GLU A 311 27.30 56.83 27.29
CA GLU A 311 25.89 56.47 27.51
C GLU A 311 25.05 57.67 27.97
N THR A 312 25.59 58.52 28.84
CA THR A 312 24.91 59.75 29.28
C THR A 312 24.70 60.71 28.10
N ILE A 313 25.74 60.92 27.29
CA ILE A 313 25.65 61.77 26.08
C ILE A 313 24.63 61.19 25.09
N SER A 314 24.60 59.87 24.91
CA SER A 314 23.62 59.21 24.03
C SER A 314 22.18 59.42 24.50
N SER A 315 21.93 59.26 25.82
CA SER A 315 20.59 59.46 26.38
C SER A 315 20.12 60.91 26.29
N GLU A 316 20.98 61.88 26.59
CA GLU A 316 20.68 63.31 26.43
C GLU A 316 20.43 63.71 24.97
N GLN A 317 21.18 63.13 24.02
CA GLN A 317 20.95 63.36 22.59
C GLN A 317 19.56 62.86 22.15
N SER A 318 19.18 61.65 22.57
CA SER A 318 17.84 61.09 22.32
C SER A 318 16.73 61.98 22.90
N GLU A 319 16.87 62.43 24.15
CA GLU A 319 15.92 63.37 24.74
C GLU A 319 15.83 64.70 23.97
N ARG A 320 16.97 65.23 23.53
CA ARG A 320 17.01 66.47 22.76
C ARG A 320 16.29 66.33 21.43
N GLU A 321 16.48 65.21 20.74
CA GLU A 321 15.79 64.91 19.49
C GLU A 321 14.27 64.79 19.70
N GLN A 322 13.83 64.10 20.75
CA GLN A 322 12.41 64.01 21.10
C GLN A 322 11.81 65.39 21.40
N LYS A 323 12.50 66.21 22.21
CA LYS A 323 12.07 67.57 22.55
C LYS A 323 12.03 68.47 21.31
N GLN A 324 13.01 68.36 20.41
CA GLN A 324 13.02 69.09 19.14
C GLN A 324 11.89 68.65 18.20
N ALA A 325 11.61 67.35 18.10
CA ALA A 325 10.49 66.83 17.31
C ALA A 325 9.15 67.33 17.87
N ALA A 326 8.95 67.26 19.19
CA ALA A 326 7.75 67.77 19.85
C ALA A 326 7.59 69.29 19.65
N HIS A 327 8.67 70.06 19.76
CA HIS A 327 8.66 71.49 19.48
C HIS A 327 8.34 71.79 18.02
N SER A 328 8.90 71.03 17.07
CA SER A 328 8.62 71.16 15.64
C SER A 328 7.14 70.95 15.33
N VAL A 329 6.53 69.90 15.91
CA VAL A 329 5.08 69.66 15.79
C VAL A 329 4.30 70.82 16.38
N LYS A 330 4.58 71.23 17.63
CA LYS A 330 3.86 72.33 18.30
C LYS A 330 3.97 73.65 17.53
N LYS A 331 5.17 73.99 17.03
CA LYS A 331 5.39 75.17 16.20
C LYS A 331 4.53 75.12 14.94
N ARG A 332 4.54 73.99 14.23
CA ARG A 332 3.74 73.80 13.02
C ARG A 332 2.24 73.84 13.29
N THR A 333 1.78 73.34 14.44
CA THR A 333 0.38 73.47 14.88
C THR A 333 0.01 74.92 15.15
N LEU A 334 0.90 75.68 15.82
CA LEU A 334 0.68 77.12 16.07
C LEU A 334 0.65 77.92 14.77
N ASP A 335 1.53 77.62 13.81
CA ASP A 335 1.57 78.28 12.49
C ASP A 335 0.29 78.03 11.68
N LEU A 336 -0.45 76.95 11.95
CA LEU A 336 -1.68 76.57 11.24
C LEU A 336 -2.98 77.07 11.92
N LEU A 337 -2.91 77.62 13.14
CA LEU A 337 -4.05 78.16 13.88
C LEU A 337 -4.73 79.39 13.23
N PRO A 338 -4.00 80.33 12.61
CA PRO A 338 -4.62 81.51 12.00
C PRO A 338 -5.66 81.17 10.92
N ASP A 339 -5.45 80.06 10.20
CA ASP A 339 -6.35 79.54 9.16
C ASP A 339 -7.04 78.22 9.59
N ALA A 340 -7.38 78.08 10.88
CA ALA A 340 -7.88 76.82 11.45
C ALA A 340 -9.11 76.25 10.72
N GLU A 341 -10.13 77.07 10.43
CA GLU A 341 -11.34 76.61 9.76
C GLU A 341 -11.06 76.09 8.33
N ALA A 342 -10.24 76.82 7.56
CA ALA A 342 -9.86 76.42 6.22
C ALA A 342 -9.01 75.14 6.21
N ASN A 343 -8.13 74.98 7.20
CA ASN A 343 -7.29 73.79 7.35
C ASN A 343 -8.09 72.55 7.79
N ILE A 344 -9.06 72.73 8.70
CA ILE A 344 -9.99 71.67 9.11
C ILE A 344 -10.85 71.23 7.91
N GLY A 345 -11.37 72.17 7.12
CA GLY A 345 -12.13 71.83 5.90
C GLY A 345 -11.32 71.04 4.87
N LYS A 346 -10.04 71.39 4.67
CA LYS A 346 -9.12 70.62 3.81
C LYS A 346 -8.87 69.21 4.37
N LEU A 347 -8.68 69.07 5.68
CA LEU A 347 -8.47 67.76 6.31
C LEU A 347 -9.72 66.89 6.24
N GLN A 348 -10.91 67.46 6.47
CA GLN A 348 -12.19 66.77 6.27
C GLN A 348 -12.31 66.27 4.83
N SER A 349 -12.01 67.12 3.84
CA SER A 349 -12.01 66.70 2.44
C SER A 349 -11.03 65.55 2.16
N VAL A 350 -9.83 65.57 2.73
CA VAL A 350 -8.88 64.46 2.59
C VAL A 350 -9.42 63.18 3.25
N VAL A 351 -10.03 63.29 4.44
CA VAL A 351 -10.65 62.16 5.15
C VAL A 351 -11.80 61.59 4.33
N ASP A 352 -12.71 62.42 3.82
CA ASP A 352 -13.86 62.01 3.02
C ASP A 352 -13.42 61.35 1.71
N ASN A 353 -12.43 61.93 1.02
CA ASN A 353 -11.85 61.33 -0.17
C ASN A 353 -11.18 59.98 0.12
N SER A 354 -10.53 59.84 1.28
CA SER A 354 -9.91 58.58 1.70
C SER A 354 -10.96 57.52 2.05
N ALA A 355 -12.04 57.90 2.74
CA ALA A 355 -13.17 57.04 3.08
C ALA A 355 -13.89 56.56 1.81
N GLN A 356 -14.16 57.47 0.86
CA GLN A 356 -14.76 57.13 -0.42
C GLN A 356 -13.87 56.17 -1.23
N ARG A 357 -12.55 56.35 -1.19
CA ARG A 357 -11.60 55.44 -1.83
C ARG A 357 -11.63 54.05 -1.18
N LEU A 358 -11.73 53.96 0.15
CA LEU A 358 -11.88 52.68 0.85
C LEU A 358 -13.18 51.96 0.50
N VAL A 359 -14.30 52.68 0.42
CA VAL A 359 -15.59 52.10 0.01
C VAL A 359 -15.52 51.55 -1.42
N ASN A 360 -14.89 52.29 -2.34
CA ASN A 360 -14.71 51.83 -3.71
C ASN A 360 -13.82 50.58 -3.79
N LEU A 361 -12.73 50.53 -3.02
CA LEU A 361 -11.87 49.36 -2.90
C LEU A 361 -12.62 48.15 -2.32
N ALA A 362 -13.44 48.34 -1.29
CA ALA A 362 -14.27 47.28 -0.72
C ALA A 362 -15.26 46.73 -1.75
N LYS A 363 -15.88 47.60 -2.56
CA LYS A 363 -16.78 47.19 -3.64
C LYS A 363 -16.06 46.38 -4.72
N GLN A 364 -14.87 46.83 -5.16
CA GLN A 364 -14.04 46.09 -6.11
C GLN A 364 -13.60 44.74 -5.54
N TRP A 365 -13.20 44.71 -4.27
CA TRP A 365 -12.85 43.48 -3.59
C TRP A 365 -14.01 42.48 -3.57
N GLU A 366 -15.22 42.91 -3.22
CA GLU A 366 -16.36 41.99 -3.15
C GLU A 366 -16.78 41.48 -4.53
N THR A 367 -16.66 42.30 -5.59
CA THR A 367 -16.90 41.84 -6.98
C THR A 367 -15.96 40.71 -7.42
N HIS A 368 -14.74 40.64 -6.88
CA HIS A 368 -13.82 39.55 -7.15
C HIS A 368 -13.96 38.39 -6.15
N ARG A 369 -14.13 38.70 -4.86
CA ARG A 369 -14.22 37.73 -3.78
C ARG A 369 -15.43 36.81 -3.90
N GLY A 370 -16.59 37.35 -4.22
CA GLY A 370 -17.84 36.58 -4.36
C GLY A 370 -17.71 35.42 -5.35
N PRO A 371 -17.33 35.68 -6.62
CA PRO A 371 -17.12 34.63 -7.62
C PRO A 371 -16.06 33.60 -7.21
N LEU A 372 -14.95 34.03 -6.61
CA LEU A 372 -13.89 33.14 -6.14
C LEU A 372 -14.37 32.19 -5.02
N ILE A 373 -15.15 32.70 -4.07
CA ILE A 373 -15.75 31.87 -3.01
C ILE A 373 -16.74 30.87 -3.60
N GLU A 374 -17.53 31.27 -4.59
CA GLU A 374 -18.50 30.39 -5.24
C GLU A 374 -17.80 29.28 -6.04
N GLN A 375 -16.76 29.62 -6.80
CA GLN A 375 -15.91 28.63 -7.48
C GLN A 375 -15.25 27.66 -6.49
N TYR A 376 -14.75 28.17 -5.35
CA TYR A 376 -14.20 27.33 -4.30
C TYR A 376 -15.23 26.35 -3.74
N ARG A 377 -16.46 26.81 -3.48
CA ARG A 377 -17.56 25.96 -3.00
C ARG A 377 -17.91 24.87 -4.02
N GLN A 378 -18.01 25.23 -5.30
CA GLN A 378 -18.29 24.29 -6.38
C GLN A 378 -17.18 23.23 -6.53
N LEU A 379 -15.91 23.65 -6.54
CA LEU A 379 -14.77 22.74 -6.60
C LEU A 379 -14.70 21.81 -5.39
N ARG A 380 -15.00 22.33 -4.20
CA ARG A 380 -15.06 21.53 -2.97
C ARG A 380 -16.16 20.46 -3.03
N GLN A 381 -17.35 20.83 -3.50
CA GLN A 381 -18.44 19.86 -3.69
C GLN A 381 -18.10 18.83 -4.77
N TYR A 382 -17.53 19.25 -5.89
CA TYR A 382 -17.10 18.35 -6.96
C TYR A 382 -16.06 17.34 -6.47
N ASN A 383 -15.06 17.80 -5.71
CA ASN A 383 -14.02 16.93 -5.17
C ASN A 383 -14.60 15.92 -4.17
N SER A 384 -15.51 16.35 -3.29
CA SER A 384 -16.20 15.46 -2.35
C SER A 384 -17.06 14.40 -3.06
N LYS A 385 -17.80 14.78 -4.12
CA LYS A 385 -18.55 13.82 -4.94
C LYS A 385 -17.62 12.82 -5.61
N ARG A 386 -16.52 13.29 -6.22
CA ARG A 386 -15.53 12.44 -6.89
C ARG A 386 -14.88 11.45 -5.92
N GLU A 387 -14.61 11.88 -4.69
CA GLU A 387 -14.07 11.02 -3.63
C GLU A 387 -15.07 9.95 -3.20
N SER A 388 -16.35 10.33 -3.00
CA SER A 388 -17.42 9.37 -2.69
C SER A 388 -17.63 8.33 -3.80
N GLU A 389 -17.61 8.76 -5.07
CA GLU A 389 -17.71 7.86 -6.22
C GLU A 389 -16.49 6.91 -6.31
N ALA A 390 -15.29 7.41 -6.05
CA ALA A 390 -14.09 6.58 -6.02
C ALA A 390 -14.16 5.53 -4.90
N GLN A 391 -14.64 5.90 -3.71
CA GLN A 391 -14.86 4.97 -2.60
C GLN A 391 -15.89 3.89 -2.94
N LYS A 392 -17.01 4.25 -3.57
CA LYS A 392 -18.01 3.25 -4.04
C LYS A 392 -17.39 2.26 -5.03
N LYS A 393 -16.64 2.74 -6.02
CA LYS A 393 -15.95 1.88 -6.99
C LYS A 393 -14.92 0.97 -6.32
N LEU A 394 -14.21 1.45 -5.29
CA LEU A 394 -13.27 0.61 -4.54
C LEU A 394 -13.98 -0.50 -3.76
N GLU A 395 -15.14 -0.22 -3.16
CA GLU A 395 -15.94 -1.22 -2.46
C GLU A 395 -16.50 -2.26 -3.44
N GLU A 396 -16.99 -1.83 -4.62
CA GLU A 396 -17.41 -2.74 -5.69
C GLU A 396 -16.27 -3.66 -6.15
N ILE A 397 -15.06 -3.11 -6.36
CA ILE A 397 -13.88 -3.91 -6.72
C ILE A 397 -13.56 -4.94 -5.63
N LYS A 398 -13.68 -4.56 -4.36
CA LYS A 398 -13.45 -5.46 -3.23
C LYS A 398 -14.45 -6.61 -3.23
N GLN A 399 -15.73 -6.32 -3.40
CA GLN A 399 -16.78 -7.34 -3.52
C GLN A 399 -16.56 -8.26 -4.72
N PHE A 400 -16.16 -7.72 -5.88
CA PHE A 400 -15.84 -8.54 -7.05
C PHE A 400 -14.64 -9.46 -6.82
N ARG A 401 -13.61 -9.00 -6.10
CA ARG A 401 -12.45 -9.84 -5.75
C ARG A 401 -12.83 -10.99 -4.82
N GLU A 402 -13.70 -10.72 -3.85
CA GLU A 402 -14.19 -11.76 -2.96
C GLU A 402 -15.00 -12.81 -3.72
N ARG A 403 -15.95 -12.39 -4.56
CA ARG A 403 -16.70 -13.31 -5.43
C ARG A 403 -15.82 -14.10 -6.40
N MET A 404 -14.80 -13.46 -6.99
CA MET A 404 -13.85 -14.16 -7.87
C MET A 404 -13.10 -15.24 -7.10
N LYS A 405 -12.72 -14.97 -5.84
CA LYS A 405 -12.06 -15.96 -4.99
C LYS A 405 -13.00 -17.12 -4.65
N GLU A 406 -14.24 -16.83 -4.25
CA GLU A 406 -15.26 -17.85 -3.98
C GLU A 406 -15.48 -18.77 -5.19
N VAL A 407 -15.66 -18.17 -6.38
CA VAL A 407 -15.86 -18.92 -7.63
C VAL A 407 -14.62 -19.76 -7.98
N ALA A 408 -13.41 -19.22 -7.79
CA ALA A 408 -12.18 -19.97 -8.05
C ALA A 408 -12.01 -21.16 -7.09
N ASP A 409 -12.32 -20.97 -5.80
CA ASP A 409 -12.26 -22.04 -4.80
C ASP A 409 -13.31 -23.11 -5.08
N ASP A 410 -14.52 -22.72 -5.49
CA ASP A 410 -15.57 -23.67 -5.88
C ASP A 410 -15.23 -24.42 -7.18
N ALA A 411 -14.59 -23.77 -8.15
CA ALA A 411 -14.09 -24.43 -9.35
C ALA A 411 -13.05 -25.50 -8.99
N ARG A 412 -12.09 -25.18 -8.12
CA ARG A 412 -11.07 -26.14 -7.65
C ARG A 412 -11.70 -27.35 -6.95
N LYS A 413 -12.65 -27.12 -6.04
CA LYS A 413 -13.39 -28.21 -5.37
C LYS A 413 -14.13 -29.10 -6.36
N LYS A 414 -14.75 -28.51 -7.38
CA LYS A 414 -15.46 -29.26 -8.43
C LYS A 414 -14.49 -30.05 -9.31
N ASP A 415 -13.33 -29.50 -9.65
CA ASP A 415 -12.29 -30.21 -10.40
C ASP A 415 -11.73 -31.39 -9.60
N GLU A 416 -11.51 -31.23 -8.30
CA GLU A 416 -11.11 -32.31 -7.39
C GLU A 416 -12.18 -33.41 -7.31
N LEU A 417 -13.45 -33.02 -7.14
CA LEU A 417 -14.57 -33.96 -7.13
C LEU A 417 -14.69 -34.69 -8.47
N GLN A 418 -14.50 -33.99 -9.59
CA GLN A 418 -14.51 -34.60 -10.92
C GLN A 418 -13.39 -35.64 -11.04
N LYS A 419 -12.17 -35.32 -10.61
CA LYS A 419 -11.06 -36.29 -10.60
C LYS A 419 -11.38 -37.52 -9.77
N GLN A 420 -11.97 -37.33 -8.58
CA GLN A 420 -12.40 -38.43 -7.72
C GLN A 420 -13.45 -39.30 -8.43
N LEU A 421 -14.51 -38.70 -8.95
CA LEU A 421 -15.59 -39.43 -9.63
C LEU A 421 -15.11 -40.16 -10.90
N VAL A 422 -14.19 -39.57 -11.66
CA VAL A 422 -13.58 -40.22 -12.83
C VAL A 422 -12.77 -41.44 -12.37
N SER A 423 -11.97 -41.31 -11.30
CA SER A 423 -11.20 -42.44 -10.75
C SER A 423 -12.11 -43.57 -10.25
N GLU A 424 -13.23 -43.24 -9.60
CA GLU A 424 -14.23 -44.23 -9.17
C GLU A 424 -14.91 -44.90 -10.37
N TYR A 425 -15.28 -44.11 -11.38
CA TYR A 425 -15.87 -44.62 -12.61
C TYR A 425 -14.93 -45.57 -13.37
N GLU A 426 -13.64 -45.27 -13.43
CA GLU A 426 -12.64 -46.15 -14.04
C GLU A 426 -12.46 -47.46 -13.27
N ARG A 427 -12.60 -47.42 -11.94
CA ARG A 427 -12.54 -48.59 -11.06
C ARG A 427 -13.80 -49.44 -11.09
N MET A 428 -14.94 -48.88 -11.49
CA MET A 428 -16.18 -49.63 -11.61
C MET A 428 -16.17 -50.56 -12.83
N THR A 429 -16.79 -51.73 -12.68
CA THR A 429 -16.94 -52.69 -13.76
C THR A 429 -17.90 -52.13 -14.82
N LYS A 430 -17.39 -51.99 -16.06
CA LYS A 430 -18.11 -51.39 -17.20
C LYS A 430 -19.08 -52.33 -17.89
N ASP A 431 -19.29 -53.52 -17.31
CA ASP A 431 -20.14 -54.59 -17.86
C ASP A 431 -21.63 -54.31 -17.67
N VAL A 432 -21.98 -53.24 -16.94
CA VAL A 432 -23.39 -52.89 -16.72
C VAL A 432 -23.88 -51.91 -17.78
N ASN A 433 -24.72 -52.42 -18.68
CA ASN A 433 -25.30 -51.67 -19.78
C ASN A 433 -26.19 -50.53 -19.23
N ARG A 434 -25.82 -49.27 -19.48
CA ARG A 434 -26.57 -48.07 -19.09
C ARG A 434 -28.06 -48.18 -19.40
N SER A 435 -28.41 -48.81 -20.53
CA SER A 435 -29.81 -49.02 -20.94
C SER A 435 -30.62 -49.89 -19.96
N ALA A 436 -29.98 -50.80 -19.23
CA ALA A 436 -30.64 -51.61 -18.20
C ALA A 436 -30.99 -50.77 -16.97
N TYR A 437 -30.06 -49.91 -16.51
CA TYR A 437 -30.34 -48.96 -15.44
C TYR A 437 -31.39 -47.92 -15.85
N THR A 438 -31.29 -47.37 -17.06
CA THR A 438 -32.28 -46.41 -17.55
C THR A 438 -33.68 -47.05 -17.63
N ARG A 439 -33.79 -48.29 -18.12
CA ARG A 439 -35.07 -49.02 -18.09
C ARG A 439 -35.58 -49.24 -16.67
N LYS A 440 -34.72 -49.71 -15.76
CA LYS A 440 -35.10 -49.93 -14.36
C LYS A 440 -35.54 -48.65 -13.66
N ILE A 441 -34.85 -47.53 -13.89
CA ILE A 441 -35.23 -46.21 -13.37
C ILE A 441 -36.59 -45.79 -13.95
N MET A 442 -36.81 -45.95 -15.25
CA MET A 442 -38.08 -45.61 -15.89
C MET A 442 -39.23 -46.50 -15.39
N GLU A 443 -38.98 -47.78 -15.12
CA GLU A 443 -39.93 -48.69 -14.49
C GLU A 443 -40.26 -48.23 -13.06
N ILE A 444 -39.24 -47.89 -12.25
CA ILE A 444 -39.44 -47.35 -10.90
C ILE A 444 -40.26 -46.05 -10.96
N VAL A 445 -39.94 -45.12 -11.87
CA VAL A 445 -40.69 -43.87 -12.04
C VAL A 445 -42.14 -44.14 -12.45
N SER A 446 -42.37 -45.11 -13.34
CA SER A 446 -43.72 -45.53 -13.74
C SER A 446 -44.50 -46.11 -12.56
N ASN A 447 -43.85 -46.94 -11.75
CA ASN A 447 -44.46 -47.52 -10.55
C ASN A 447 -44.77 -46.45 -9.50
N ILE A 448 -43.87 -45.49 -9.25
CA ILE A 448 -44.12 -44.36 -8.35
C ILE A 448 -45.32 -43.53 -8.84
N LYS A 449 -45.42 -43.28 -10.16
CA LYS A 449 -46.58 -42.58 -10.73
C LYS A 449 -47.88 -43.34 -10.51
N LYS A 450 -47.88 -44.67 -10.70
CA LYS A 450 -49.05 -45.52 -10.42
C LYS A 450 -49.43 -45.50 -8.95
N GLN A 451 -48.45 -45.66 -8.06
CA GLN A 451 -48.65 -45.59 -6.61
C GLN A 451 -49.24 -44.24 -6.20
N LYS A 452 -48.74 -43.12 -6.75
CA LYS A 452 -49.29 -41.79 -6.46
C LYS A 452 -50.76 -41.67 -6.88
N GLN A 453 -51.12 -42.18 -8.06
CA GLN A 453 -52.51 -42.19 -8.51
C GLN A 453 -53.40 -43.05 -7.62
N GLU A 454 -52.88 -44.17 -7.10
CA GLU A 454 -53.61 -45.03 -6.19
C GLU A 454 -53.77 -44.39 -4.81
N ILE A 455 -52.74 -43.75 -4.28
CA ILE A 455 -52.82 -42.92 -3.07
C ILE A 455 -53.87 -41.81 -3.23
N ASP A 456 -53.88 -41.12 -4.37
CA ASP A 456 -54.87 -40.07 -4.63
C ASP A 456 -56.31 -40.63 -4.61
N LYS A 457 -56.54 -41.85 -5.12
CA LYS A 457 -57.84 -42.54 -5.01
C LYS A 457 -58.18 -42.86 -3.55
N ILE A 458 -57.25 -43.47 -2.81
CA ILE A 458 -57.45 -43.79 -1.38
C ILE A 458 -57.74 -42.53 -0.56
N LEU A 459 -57.14 -41.39 -0.90
CA LEU A 459 -57.41 -40.10 -0.24
C LEU A 459 -58.82 -39.58 -0.54
N VAL A 460 -59.31 -39.75 -1.78
CA VAL A 460 -60.69 -39.39 -2.12
C VAL A 460 -61.68 -40.28 -1.38
N ASP A 461 -61.44 -41.59 -1.35
CA ASP A 461 -62.30 -42.56 -0.65
C ASP A 461 -62.31 -42.29 0.86
N THR A 462 -61.14 -42.06 1.46
CA THR A 462 -61.02 -41.67 2.89
C THR A 462 -61.80 -40.39 3.19
N ARG A 463 -61.73 -39.37 2.30
CA ARG A 463 -62.52 -38.14 2.46
C ARG A 463 -64.02 -38.38 2.32
N SER A 464 -64.44 -39.33 1.46
CA SER A 464 -65.84 -39.71 1.31
C SER A 464 -66.36 -40.37 2.59
N VAL A 465 -65.64 -41.37 3.09
CA VAL A 465 -65.97 -42.06 4.34
C VAL A 465 -66.02 -41.07 5.51
N GLN A 466 -65.07 -40.14 5.63
CA GLN A 466 -65.10 -39.12 6.68
C GLN A 466 -66.34 -38.21 6.59
N LYS A 467 -66.77 -37.84 5.38
CA LYS A 467 -68.00 -37.06 5.19
C LYS A 467 -69.24 -37.85 5.59
N GLU A 468 -69.30 -39.14 5.26
CA GLU A 468 -70.39 -40.03 5.66
C GLU A 468 -70.45 -40.18 7.18
N ILE A 469 -69.30 -40.42 7.84
CA ILE A 469 -69.19 -40.45 9.30
C ILE A 469 -69.74 -39.15 9.90
N ASN A 470 -69.23 -37.99 9.48
CA ASN A 470 -69.66 -36.70 10.02
C ASN A 470 -71.16 -36.44 9.78
N SER A 471 -71.70 -36.86 8.63
CA SER A 471 -73.13 -36.74 8.30
C SER A 471 -74.00 -37.62 9.21
N LEU A 472 -73.58 -38.87 9.44
CA LEU A 472 -74.27 -39.80 10.33
C LEU A 472 -74.19 -39.37 11.79
N THR A 473 -73.02 -38.95 12.29
CA THR A 473 -72.85 -38.39 13.63
C THR A 473 -73.75 -37.17 13.83
N GLY A 474 -73.72 -36.20 12.91
CA GLY A 474 -74.60 -35.04 13.01
C GLY A 474 -76.09 -35.36 12.85
N LYS A 475 -76.46 -36.44 12.16
CA LYS A 475 -77.85 -36.93 12.11
C LYS A 475 -78.23 -37.56 13.45
N LEU A 476 -77.37 -38.39 14.03
CA LEU A 476 -77.54 -39.01 15.34
C LEU A 476 -77.79 -37.95 16.42
N ASP A 477 -76.91 -36.95 16.53
CA ASP A 477 -77.03 -35.86 17.52
C ASP A 477 -78.36 -35.13 17.39
N ARG A 478 -78.73 -34.69 16.18
CA ARG A 478 -80.01 -33.97 15.96
C ARG A 478 -81.21 -34.84 16.30
N THR A 479 -81.19 -36.13 15.91
CA THR A 479 -82.29 -37.04 16.23
C THR A 479 -82.38 -37.32 17.73
N PHE A 480 -81.23 -37.41 18.42
CA PHE A 480 -81.19 -37.61 19.85
C PHE A 480 -81.71 -36.37 20.59
N THR A 481 -81.22 -35.16 20.28
CA THR A 481 -81.70 -33.91 20.93
C THR A 481 -83.20 -33.74 20.82
N VAL A 482 -83.78 -33.95 19.62
CA VAL A 482 -85.24 -33.82 19.44
C VAL A 482 -85.99 -34.89 20.23
N THR A 483 -85.48 -36.12 20.26
CA THR A 483 -86.12 -37.22 21.00
C THR A 483 -86.01 -37.01 22.51
N ASP A 484 -84.85 -36.57 22.99
CA ASP A 484 -84.57 -36.23 24.39
C ASP A 484 -85.49 -35.11 24.87
N GLU A 485 -85.60 -34.00 24.12
CA GLU A 485 -86.48 -32.88 24.45
C GLU A 485 -87.97 -33.29 24.50
N LEU A 486 -88.45 -34.04 23.50
CA LEU A 486 -89.85 -34.48 23.44
C LEU A 486 -90.19 -35.40 24.61
N ILE A 487 -89.35 -36.41 24.87
CA ILE A 487 -89.59 -37.36 25.95
C ILE A 487 -89.42 -36.68 27.31
N PHE A 488 -88.45 -35.77 27.47
CA PHE A 488 -88.25 -35.02 28.72
C PHE A 488 -89.45 -34.12 29.06
N ARG A 489 -90.03 -33.46 28.05
CA ARG A 489 -91.21 -32.60 28.23
C ARG A 489 -92.40 -33.40 28.77
N ASP A 490 -92.62 -34.59 28.22
CA ASP A 490 -93.77 -35.43 28.57
C ASP A 490 -93.51 -36.27 29.84
N ALA A 491 -92.24 -36.56 30.16
CA ALA A 491 -91.81 -37.23 31.40
C ALA A 491 -92.19 -36.45 32.68
N LYS A 492 -92.43 -35.14 32.61
CA LYS A 492 -92.93 -34.37 33.76
C LYS A 492 -94.37 -34.76 34.16
N LYS A 493 -95.15 -35.34 33.24
CA LYS A 493 -96.59 -35.58 33.41
C LYS A 493 -96.94 -37.04 33.68
N ASP A 494 -96.16 -37.99 33.17
CA ASP A 494 -96.44 -39.43 33.25
C ASP A 494 -95.21 -40.22 33.73
N ASP A 495 -95.41 -41.08 34.73
CA ASP A 495 -94.36 -41.94 35.30
C ASP A 495 -93.89 -43.03 34.31
N GLY A 496 -94.75 -43.47 33.39
CA GLY A 496 -94.38 -44.35 32.29
C GLY A 496 -93.36 -43.70 31.34
N VAL A 497 -93.55 -42.42 31.03
CA VAL A 497 -92.65 -41.64 30.17
C VAL A 497 -91.32 -41.34 30.88
N LYS A 498 -91.30 -41.21 32.22
CA LYS A 498 -90.05 -41.13 32.99
C LYS A 498 -89.19 -42.39 32.85
N LYS A 499 -89.80 -43.58 32.84
CA LYS A 499 -89.08 -44.83 32.60
C LYS A 499 -88.53 -44.87 31.16
N ALA A 500 -89.33 -44.45 30.18
CA ALA A 500 -88.88 -44.32 28.79
C ALA A 500 -87.70 -43.35 28.62
N TYR A 501 -87.72 -42.20 29.33
CA TYR A 501 -86.60 -41.25 29.35
C TYR A 501 -85.31 -41.87 29.88
N ARG A 502 -85.39 -42.61 31.00
CA ARG A 502 -84.22 -43.33 31.55
C ARG A 502 -83.68 -44.38 30.57
N PHE A 503 -84.57 -45.09 29.87
CA PHE A 503 -84.15 -46.04 28.84
C PHE A 503 -83.51 -45.34 27.62
N LEU A 504 -84.01 -44.18 27.21
CA LEU A 504 -83.41 -43.39 26.13
C LEU A 504 -81.99 -42.93 26.50
N ALA A 505 -81.82 -42.37 27.71
CA ALA A 505 -80.51 -41.92 28.20
C ALA A 505 -79.52 -43.09 28.30
N ALA A 506 -79.97 -44.23 28.87
CA ALA A 506 -79.14 -45.44 28.96
C ALA A 506 -78.80 -46.02 27.58
N LEU A 507 -79.72 -45.93 26.61
CA LEU A 507 -79.47 -46.38 25.24
C LEU A 507 -78.40 -45.51 24.56
N HIS A 508 -78.49 -44.18 24.70
CA HIS A 508 -77.47 -43.27 24.16
C HIS A 508 -76.11 -43.51 24.79
N GLU A 509 -76.03 -43.60 26.13
CA GLU A 509 -74.79 -43.88 26.85
C GLU A 509 -74.17 -45.22 26.42
N ASN A 510 -74.97 -46.28 26.29
CA ASN A 510 -74.46 -47.58 25.83
C ASN A 510 -73.93 -47.53 24.39
N PHE A 511 -74.58 -46.80 23.48
CA PHE A 511 -74.10 -46.66 22.10
C PHE A 511 -72.88 -45.75 21.99
N GLU A 512 -72.77 -44.72 22.83
CA GLU A 512 -71.58 -43.86 22.94
C GLU A 512 -70.38 -44.68 23.43
N GLN A 513 -70.58 -45.52 24.47
CA GLN A 513 -69.57 -46.48 24.92
C GLN A 513 -69.20 -47.50 23.82
N LEU A 514 -70.17 -47.97 23.04
CA LEU A 514 -69.91 -48.88 21.91
C LEU A 514 -69.05 -48.21 20.84
N ILE A 515 -69.35 -46.96 20.46
CA ILE A 515 -68.56 -46.18 19.50
C ILE A 515 -67.13 -46.02 20.02
N GLN A 516 -66.96 -45.63 21.28
CA GLN A 516 -65.64 -45.48 21.90
C GLN A 516 -64.85 -46.80 21.87
N MET A 517 -65.48 -47.93 22.23
CA MET A 517 -64.82 -49.24 22.17
C MET A 517 -64.38 -49.61 20.75
N VAL A 518 -65.16 -49.27 19.72
CA VAL A 518 -64.79 -49.51 18.32
C VAL A 518 -63.60 -48.63 17.91
N GLU A 519 -63.58 -47.36 18.31
CA GLU A 519 -62.45 -46.45 18.07
C GLU A 519 -61.17 -46.91 18.77
N ASP A 520 -61.27 -47.31 20.04
CA ASP A 520 -60.16 -47.84 20.84
C ASP A 520 -59.64 -49.15 20.24
N THR A 521 -60.53 -50.05 19.82
CA THR A 521 -60.14 -51.28 19.10
C THR A 521 -59.36 -50.93 17.82
N GLY A 522 -59.82 -49.94 17.06
CA GLY A 522 -59.12 -49.45 15.86
C GLY A 522 -57.77 -48.81 16.17
N ALA A 523 -57.60 -48.18 17.34
CA ALA A 523 -56.30 -47.66 17.80
C ALA A 523 -55.34 -48.81 18.15
N VAL A 524 -55.80 -49.79 18.93
CA VAL A 524 -55.01 -50.97 19.33
C VAL A 524 -54.60 -51.78 18.11
N VAL A 525 -55.48 -52.00 17.13
CA VAL A 525 -55.13 -52.73 15.89
C VAL A 525 -54.04 -52.00 15.09
N ARG A 526 -54.05 -50.66 15.06
CA ARG A 526 -52.98 -49.88 14.41
C ARG A 526 -51.66 -50.01 15.17
N GLU A 527 -51.69 -49.92 16.49
CA GLU A 527 -50.50 -50.09 17.34
C GLU A 527 -49.90 -51.50 17.23
N ILE A 528 -50.73 -52.54 17.20
CA ILE A 528 -50.29 -53.92 16.95
C ILE A 528 -49.53 -54.00 15.62
N LYS A 529 -50.10 -53.43 14.56
CA LYS A 529 -49.46 -53.44 13.24
C LYS A 529 -48.14 -52.67 13.23
N ASP A 530 -48.08 -51.50 13.85
CA ASP A 530 -46.85 -50.71 13.95
C ASP A 530 -45.75 -51.47 14.72
N LEU A 531 -46.13 -52.21 15.78
CA LEU A 531 -45.21 -53.07 16.52
C LEU A 531 -44.76 -54.29 15.70
N GLU A 532 -45.67 -54.90 14.93
CA GLU A 532 -45.33 -55.98 13.99
C GLU A 532 -44.31 -55.50 12.93
N ASP A 533 -44.54 -54.32 12.34
CA ASP A 533 -43.63 -53.72 11.37
C ASP A 533 -42.25 -53.41 11.99
N GLN A 534 -42.21 -52.96 13.25
CA GLN A 534 -40.95 -52.76 13.99
C GLN A 534 -40.23 -54.08 14.25
N ILE A 535 -40.95 -55.14 14.65
CA ILE A 535 -40.38 -56.47 14.86
C ILE A 535 -39.78 -57.00 13.55
N GLU A 536 -40.48 -56.84 12.42
CA GLU A 536 -39.96 -57.27 11.11
C GLU A 536 -38.70 -56.49 10.72
N THR A 537 -38.68 -55.19 10.98
CA THR A 537 -37.51 -54.33 10.73
C THR A 537 -36.30 -54.77 11.56
N GLU A 538 -36.47 -55.01 12.86
CA GLU A 538 -35.38 -55.48 13.73
C GLU A 538 -34.93 -56.90 13.41
N SER A 539 -35.85 -57.78 12.98
CA SER A 539 -35.51 -59.11 12.50
C SER A 539 -34.62 -59.07 11.26
N ASN A 540 -34.93 -58.16 10.32
CA ASN A 540 -34.15 -57.95 9.10
C ASN A 540 -32.75 -57.37 9.35
N ASN A 541 -32.54 -56.66 10.46
CA ASN A 541 -31.24 -56.07 10.81
C ASN A 541 -30.15 -57.12 11.15
N LYS A 542 -30.48 -58.42 11.23
CA LYS A 542 -29.53 -59.55 11.47
C LYS A 542 -28.57 -59.32 12.64
N VAL A 543 -29.01 -58.57 13.65
CA VAL A 543 -28.17 -58.13 14.79
C VAL A 543 -27.60 -59.33 15.54
N LEU A 544 -28.40 -60.37 15.75
CA LEU A 544 -27.97 -61.61 16.41
C LEU A 544 -26.85 -62.32 15.64
N GLN A 545 -27.01 -62.50 14.32
CA GLN A 545 -25.96 -63.12 13.49
C GLN A 545 -24.67 -62.29 13.46
N ASN A 546 -24.79 -60.96 13.50
CA ASN A 546 -23.63 -60.07 13.55
C ASN A 546 -22.95 -60.14 14.92
N LEU A 547 -23.70 -60.19 16.02
CA LEU A 547 -23.15 -60.35 17.37
C LEU A 547 -22.50 -61.72 17.57
N GLU A 548 -23.06 -62.78 17.00
CA GLU A 548 -22.46 -64.13 17.01
C GLU A 548 -21.10 -64.13 16.30
N LYS A 549 -21.01 -63.49 15.13
CA LYS A 549 -19.75 -63.34 14.39
C LYS A 549 -18.71 -62.53 15.17
N ILE A 550 -19.10 -61.37 15.70
CA ILE A 550 -18.20 -60.52 16.50
C ILE A 550 -17.71 -61.29 17.75
N THR A 551 -18.58 -62.08 18.37
CA THR A 551 -18.23 -62.91 19.53
C THR A 551 -17.26 -64.02 19.15
N ALA A 552 -17.44 -64.65 17.99
CA ALA A 552 -16.51 -65.66 17.46
C ALA A 552 -15.13 -65.05 17.18
N ASP A 553 -15.09 -63.91 16.48
CA ASP A 553 -13.85 -63.19 16.17
C ASP A 553 -13.11 -62.77 17.44
N PHE A 554 -13.84 -62.27 18.45
CA PHE A 554 -13.27 -61.91 19.75
C PHE A 554 -12.67 -63.12 20.49
N GLN A 555 -13.33 -64.28 20.44
CA GLN A 555 -12.80 -65.51 21.03
C GLN A 555 -11.53 -65.99 20.30
N GLU A 556 -11.46 -65.84 18.98
CA GLU A 556 -10.29 -66.18 18.18
C GLU A 556 -9.11 -65.24 18.51
N MET A 557 -9.34 -63.93 18.54
CA MET A 557 -8.35 -62.95 19.00
C MET A 557 -7.84 -63.26 20.42
N LYS A 558 -8.72 -63.70 21.32
CA LYS A 558 -8.32 -64.06 22.68
C LYS A 558 -7.42 -65.31 22.67
N LYS A 559 -7.73 -66.31 21.85
CA LYS A 559 -6.88 -67.50 21.66
C LYS A 559 -5.52 -67.12 21.07
N GLU A 560 -5.49 -66.28 20.03
CA GLU A 560 -4.24 -65.79 19.44
C GLU A 560 -3.39 -65.01 20.45
N ASN A 561 -4.00 -64.09 21.20
CA ASN A 561 -3.29 -63.34 22.24
C ASN A 561 -2.75 -64.26 23.34
N THR A 562 -3.49 -65.29 23.76
CA THR A 562 -2.97 -66.28 24.72
C THR A 562 -1.80 -67.08 24.15
N ALA A 563 -1.85 -67.46 22.87
CA ALA A 563 -0.77 -68.17 22.19
C ALA A 563 0.48 -67.28 22.02
N LEU A 564 0.30 -65.99 21.71
CA LEU A 564 1.37 -65.00 21.64
C LEU A 564 2.00 -64.78 23.02
N ILE A 565 1.20 -64.63 24.08
CA ILE A 565 1.69 -64.51 25.46
C ILE A 565 2.48 -65.77 25.87
N ALA A 566 2.00 -66.96 25.50
CA ALA A 566 2.73 -68.22 25.75
C ALA A 566 4.07 -68.26 25.01
N LYS A 567 4.13 -67.84 23.74
CA LYS A 567 5.38 -67.71 22.97
C LYS A 567 6.35 -66.69 23.57
N VAL A 568 5.84 -65.60 24.14
CA VAL A 568 6.67 -64.59 24.82
C VAL A 568 7.20 -65.12 26.16
N LYS A 569 6.38 -65.87 26.91
CA LYS A 569 6.80 -66.49 28.19
C LYS A 569 7.74 -67.68 28.02
N GLY A 570 7.68 -68.40 26.91
CA GLY A 570 8.61 -69.50 26.57
C GLY A 570 9.98 -69.07 26.02
N LYS A 571 10.24 -67.76 25.91
CA LYS A 571 11.50 -67.18 25.43
C LYS A 571 12.38 -66.59 26.55
N LYS A 572 12.21 -67.04 27.80
CA LYS A 572 13.12 -66.71 28.91
C LYS A 572 13.93 -67.91 29.35
#